data_AF-W2WBU4-F1
#
_entry.id   AF-W2WBU4-F1
#
_cell.length_a   1.000
_cell.length_b   1.000
_cell.length_c   1.000
_cell.angle_alpha   90.00
_cell.angle_beta   90.00
_cell.angle_gamma   90.00
#
_symmetry.space_group_name_H-M   'P 1'
#
loop_
_entity.id
_entity.type
_entity.pdbx_description
1 polymer ?
#
loop_
_entity_poly.entity_id
_entity_poly.type
_entity_poly.pdbx_seq_one_letter_code
_entity_poly.pdbx_strand_id
1 'polypeptide(L)'
;MHAPLDRPHPDCQAEIKALLECHENNPYAKFFGACGEVKTALDHCFKNEKIRMRSENFKHAKASDAYVRQKMQERRDRVAAEEKAREEANKAAAAN
;
A
#
# COMPACT_ATOMS: atom_id res chain seq x y z
N MET A 1 18.01 17.29 -10.45
CA MET A 1 17.58 15.89 -10.71
C MET A 1 16.47 15.50 -9.76
N HIS A 2 15.30 15.10 -10.27
CA HIS A 2 14.11 14.68 -9.50
C HIS A 2 13.94 13.15 -9.60
N ALA A 3 13.10 12.57 -8.75
CA ALA A 3 12.71 11.16 -8.86
C ALA A 3 11.98 10.89 -10.20
N PRO A 4 11.96 9.63 -10.68
CA PRO A 4 11.26 9.27 -11.92
C PRO A 4 9.77 9.65 -11.85
N LEU A 5 9.29 10.33 -12.90
CA LEU A 5 7.91 10.80 -13.04
C LEU A 5 7.05 9.82 -13.86
N ASP A 6 7.57 8.64 -14.15
CA ASP A 6 6.96 7.67 -15.07
C ASP A 6 5.68 7.01 -14.53
N ARG A 7 5.42 7.14 -13.22
CA ARG A 7 4.22 6.62 -12.58
C ARG A 7 3.19 7.73 -12.32
N PRO A 8 1.89 7.39 -12.23
CA PRO A 8 0.86 8.39 -11.93
C PRO A 8 1.09 9.04 -10.56
N HIS A 9 0.99 10.37 -10.55
CA HIS A 9 1.10 11.22 -9.36
C HIS A 9 -0.16 12.10 -9.24
N PRO A 10 -1.32 11.51 -8.91
CA PRO A 10 -2.61 12.21 -8.92
C PRO A 10 -2.63 13.48 -8.07
N ASP A 11 -1.88 13.50 -6.96
CA ASP A 11 -1.87 14.62 -6.03
C ASP A 11 -0.85 15.72 -6.40
N CYS A 12 0.12 15.40 -7.27
CA CYS A 12 1.30 16.25 -7.51
C CYS A 12 1.45 16.68 -8.98
N GLN A 13 0.38 16.56 -9.77
CA GLN A 13 0.43 16.88 -11.20
C GLN A 13 0.73 18.36 -11.47
N ALA A 14 0.35 19.25 -10.56
CA ALA A 14 0.59 20.69 -10.69
C ALA A 14 2.10 21.01 -10.55
N GLU A 15 2.75 20.44 -9.53
CA GLU A 15 4.17 20.61 -9.25
C GLU A 15 5.04 19.97 -10.33
N ILE A 16 4.59 18.83 -10.89
CA ILE A 16 5.24 18.19 -12.03
C ILE A 16 5.24 19.12 -13.25
N LYS A 17 4.08 19.70 -13.58
CA LYS A 17 3.97 20.65 -14.70
C LYS A 17 4.88 21.87 -14.51
N ALA A 18 4.86 22.46 -13.31
CA ALA A 18 5.72 23.60 -12.99
C ALA A 18 7.21 23.26 -13.15
N LEU A 19 7.64 22.05 -12.77
CA LEU A 19 9.03 21.63 -12.93
C LEU A 19 9.41 21.41 -14.41
N LEU A 20 8.50 20.83 -15.20
CA LEU A 20 8.69 20.65 -16.64
C LEU A 20 8.79 22.00 -17.36
N GLU A 21 7.89 22.94 -17.07
CA GLU A 21 7.92 24.30 -17.61
C GLU A 21 9.23 25.02 -17.23
N CYS A 22 9.70 24.86 -15.99
CA CYS A 22 10.99 25.43 -15.59
C CYS A 22 12.15 24.84 -16.38
N HIS A 23 12.15 23.52 -16.61
CA HIS A 23 13.18 22.84 -17.40
C HIS A 23 13.16 23.19 -18.89
N GLU A 24 11.99 23.45 -19.47
CA GLU A 24 11.81 23.90 -20.85
C GLU A 24 12.34 25.32 -21.04
N ASN A 25 12.03 26.22 -20.11
CA ASN A 25 12.50 27.61 -20.14
C ASN A 25 13.99 27.75 -19.80
N ASN A 26 14.57 26.78 -19.08
CA ASN A 26 15.94 26.82 -18.59
C ASN A 26 16.75 25.57 -18.98
N PRO A 27 16.96 25.30 -20.28
CA PRO A 27 17.55 24.04 -20.74
C PRO A 27 18.98 23.79 -20.21
N TYR A 28 19.77 24.84 -20.00
CA TYR A 28 21.10 24.75 -19.39
C TYR A 28 21.09 25.06 -17.89
N ALA A 29 20.38 26.11 -17.48
CA ALA A 29 20.35 26.58 -16.09
C ALA A 29 19.62 25.62 -15.13
N LYS A 30 18.79 24.70 -15.63
CA LYS A 30 18.20 23.61 -14.84
C LYS A 30 19.25 22.72 -14.17
N PHE A 31 20.43 22.57 -14.78
CA PHE A 31 21.53 21.79 -14.22
C PHE A 31 22.35 22.57 -13.18
N PHE A 32 22.24 23.90 -13.17
CA PHE A 32 22.89 24.79 -12.21
C PHE A 32 21.97 25.24 -11.07
N GLY A 33 20.77 24.64 -10.96
CA GLY A 33 19.87 24.85 -9.82
C GLY A 33 18.82 25.95 -9.98
N ALA A 34 18.65 26.53 -11.18
CA ALA A 34 17.64 27.56 -11.43
C ALA A 34 16.20 27.13 -11.09
N CYS A 35 15.91 25.82 -11.13
CA CYS A 35 14.60 25.25 -10.80
C CYS A 35 14.53 24.69 -9.36
N GLY A 36 15.40 25.15 -8.45
CA GLY A 36 15.54 24.59 -7.10
C GLY A 36 14.29 24.72 -6.23
N GLU A 37 13.61 25.87 -6.26
CA GLU A 37 12.40 26.10 -5.47
C GLU A 37 11.23 25.22 -5.96
N VAL A 38 11.02 25.19 -7.27
CA VAL A 38 9.99 24.34 -7.91
C VAL A 38 10.24 22.87 -7.61
N LYS A 39 11.51 22.43 -7.66
CA LYS A 39 11.89 21.07 -7.26
C LYS A 39 11.57 20.79 -5.79
N THR A 40 11.82 21.75 -4.90
CA THR A 40 11.56 21.59 -3.46
C THR A 40 10.06 21.45 -3.18
N ALA A 41 9.22 22.22 -3.88
CA ALA A 41 7.78 22.08 -3.81
C ALA A 41 7.31 20.69 -4.29
N LEU A 42 7.86 20.19 -5.41
CA LEU A 42 7.58 18.85 -5.90
C LEU A 42 7.97 17.76 -4.90
N ASP A 43 9.17 17.85 -4.32
CA ASP A 43 9.66 16.88 -3.33
C ASP A 43 8.76 16.85 -2.09
N HIS A 44 8.27 18.01 -1.65
CA HIS A 44 7.32 18.11 -0.55
C HIS A 44 5.98 17.44 -0.90
N CYS A 45 5.48 17.67 -2.11
CA CYS A 45 4.26 17.01 -2.58
C CYS A 45 4.41 15.49 -2.59
N PHE A 46 5.48 14.96 -3.19
CA PHE A 46 5.74 13.52 -3.22
C PHE A 46 5.89 12.90 -1.83
N LYS A 47 6.45 13.64 -0.88
CA LYS A 47 6.52 13.18 0.51
C LYS A 47 5.12 13.02 1.10
N ASN A 48 4.24 13.99 0.88
CA ASN A 48 2.87 13.96 1.39
C ASN A 48 2.03 12.87 0.72
N GLU A 49 2.12 12.75 -0.61
CA GLU A 49 1.47 11.69 -1.38
C GLU A 49 1.91 10.30 -0.86
N LYS A 50 3.21 10.10 -0.65
CA LYS A 50 3.76 8.85 -0.10
C LYS A 50 3.23 8.55 1.30
N ILE A 51 3.11 9.57 2.16
CA ILE A 51 2.55 9.41 3.52
C ILE A 51 1.07 9.01 3.44
N ARG A 52 0.28 9.66 2.58
CA ARG A 52 -1.14 9.33 2.36
C ARG A 52 -1.32 7.90 1.88
N MET A 53 -0.63 7.54 0.79
CA MET A 53 -0.68 6.17 0.24
C MET A 53 -0.23 5.12 1.26
N ARG A 54 0.82 5.40 2.04
CA ARG A 54 1.27 4.50 3.10
C ARG A 54 0.19 4.30 4.17
N SER A 55 -0.52 5.35 4.55
CA SER A 55 -1.62 5.29 5.51
C SER A 55 -2.79 4.45 4.99
N GLU A 56 -3.18 4.63 3.73
CA GLU A 56 -4.23 3.85 3.08
C GLU A 56 -3.83 2.37 2.97
N ASN A 57 -2.62 2.09 2.47
CA ASN A 57 -2.10 0.73 2.36
C ASN A 57 -2.04 0.03 3.72
N PHE A 58 -1.67 0.76 4.79
CA PHE A 58 -1.66 0.21 6.14
C PHE A 58 -3.07 -0.16 6.62
N LYS A 59 -4.08 0.67 6.36
CA LYS A 59 -5.49 0.37 6.68
C LYS A 59 -5.97 -0.86 5.92
N HIS A 60 -5.69 -0.93 4.62
CA HIS A 60 -6.05 -2.07 3.78
C HIS A 60 -5.36 -3.37 4.24
N ALA A 61 -4.07 -3.30 4.53
CA ALA A 61 -3.30 -4.44 5.03
C ALA A 61 -3.87 -4.95 6.35
N LYS A 62 -4.19 -4.06 7.30
CA LYS A 62 -4.79 -4.43 8.59
C LYS A 62 -6.17 -5.08 8.40
N ALA A 63 -7.00 -4.54 7.51
CA ALA A 63 -8.32 -5.11 7.22
C ALA A 63 -8.21 -6.50 6.57
N SER A 64 -7.33 -6.65 5.58
CA SER A 64 -7.07 -7.92 4.91
C SER A 64 -6.53 -8.97 5.88
N ASP A 65 -5.57 -8.61 6.71
CA ASP A 65 -4.97 -9.51 7.70
C ASP A 65 -6.00 -9.95 8.77
N ALA A 66 -6.86 -9.04 9.24
CA ALA A 66 -7.96 -9.40 10.13
C ALA A 66 -8.94 -10.39 9.48
N TYR A 67 -9.33 -10.13 8.23
CA TYR A 67 -10.21 -11.02 7.46
C TYR A 67 -9.60 -12.41 7.27
N VAL A 68 -8.34 -12.49 6.85
CA VAL A 68 -7.63 -13.76 6.67
C VAL A 68 -7.53 -14.51 8.00
N ARG A 69 -7.16 -13.82 9.09
CA ARG A 69 -7.09 -14.44 10.43
C ARG A 69 -8.43 -15.02 10.87
N GLN A 70 -9.52 -14.29 10.67
CA GLN A 70 -10.88 -14.77 10.96
C GLN A 70 -11.20 -16.03 10.15
N LYS A 71 -10.98 -16.01 8.82
CA LYS A 71 -11.27 -17.17 7.96
C LYS A 71 -10.41 -18.40 8.28
N MET A 72 -9.16 -18.18 8.67
CA MET A 72 -8.29 -19.27 9.11
C MET A 72 -8.75 -19.86 10.45
N GLN A 73 -9.25 -19.03 11.36
CA GLN A 73 -9.80 -19.50 12.63
C GLN A 73 -11.10 -20.29 12.42
N GLU A 74 -12.06 -19.76 11.64
CA GLU A 74 -13.28 -20.48 11.28
C GLU A 74 -12.99 -21.87 10.68
N ARG A 75 -11.98 -21.96 9.81
CA ARG A 75 -11.54 -23.24 9.23
C ARG A 75 -10.97 -24.19 10.28
N ARG A 76 -10.12 -23.70 11.20
CA ARG A 76 -9.54 -24.52 12.28
C ARG A 76 -10.62 -25.06 13.20
N ASP A 77 -11.56 -24.20 13.60
CA ASP A 77 -12.65 -24.56 14.51
C ASP A 77 -13.58 -25.61 13.86
N ARG A 78 -13.86 -25.48 12.56
CA ARG A 78 -14.63 -26.48 11.80
C ARG A 78 -13.93 -27.84 11.78
N VAL A 79 -12.63 -27.87 11.46
CA VAL A 79 -11.87 -29.13 11.42
C VAL A 79 -11.83 -29.77 12.81
N ALA A 80 -11.60 -28.99 13.87
CA ALA A 80 -11.61 -29.50 15.24
C ALA A 80 -12.98 -30.07 15.64
N ALA A 81 -14.08 -29.42 15.24
CA ALA A 81 -15.44 -29.93 15.48
C ALA A 81 -15.73 -31.23 14.71
N GLU A 82 -15.32 -31.31 13.44
CA GLU A 82 -15.44 -32.52 12.61
C GLU A 82 -14.61 -33.68 13.21
N GLU A 83 -13.39 -33.41 13.67
CA GLU A 83 -12.52 -34.40 14.32
C GLU A 83 -13.12 -34.90 15.63
N LYS A 84 -13.63 -33.99 16.48
CA LYS A 84 -14.28 -34.35 17.74
C LYS A 84 -15.53 -35.20 17.50
N ALA A 85 -16.38 -34.82 16.54
CA ALA A 85 -17.57 -35.59 16.19
C ALA A 85 -17.20 -37.00 15.67
N ARG A 86 -16.14 -37.11 14.86
CA ARG A 86 -15.64 -38.41 14.38
C ARG A 86 -15.12 -39.27 15.54
N GLU A 87 -14.41 -38.68 16.50
CA GLU A 87 -13.92 -39.41 17.67
C GLU A 87 -15.06 -39.90 18.56
N GLU A 88 -16.07 -39.06 18.81
CA GLU A 88 -17.28 -39.43 19.56
C GLU A 88 -18.05 -40.56 18.88
N ALA A 89 -18.26 -40.49 17.55
CA ALA A 89 -18.89 -41.55 16.78
C ALA A 89 -18.11 -42.87 16.85
N ASN A 90 -16.78 -42.81 16.73
CA ASN A 90 -15.92 -44.00 16.84
C ASN A 90 -16.00 -44.63 18.24
N LYS A 91 -16.02 -43.82 19.30
CA LYS A 91 -16.18 -44.32 20.68
C LYS A 91 -17.54 -44.98 20.90
N ALA A 92 -18.62 -44.38 20.38
CA ALA A 92 -19.95 -44.96 20.46
C ALA A 92 -20.06 -46.28 19.69
N ALA A 93 -19.39 -46.39 18.52
CA ALA A 93 -19.32 -47.63 17.75
C ALA A 93 -18.52 -48.74 18.47
N ALA A 94 -17.47 -48.38 19.21
CA ALA A 94 -16.67 -49.34 19.98
C ALA A 94 -17.34 -49.82 21.28
N ALA A 95 -18.39 -49.13 21.74
CA ALA A 95 -19.12 -49.45 22.96
C ALA A 95 -20.40 -50.31 22.72
N ASN A 96 -20.76 -50.55 21.45
CA ASN A 96 -21.83 -51.48 21.04
C ASN A 96 -21.23 -52.78 20.50
#